data_AF-A0A527PNI0-F1
#
_entry.id   AF-A0A527PNI0-F1
#
_cell.length_a   1.000
_cell.length_b   1.000
_cell.length_c   1.000
_cell.angle_alpha   90.00
_cell.angle_beta   90.00
_cell.angle_gamma   90.00
#
_symmetry.space_group_name_H-M   'P 1'
#
loop_
_entity.id
_entity.type
_entity.pdbx_description
1 polymer ?
#
loop_
_entity_poly.entity_id
_entity_poly.type
_entity_poly.pdbx_seq_one_letter_code
_entity_poly.pdbx_strand_id
1 'polypeptide(L)'
;MGNVFANGLEISGQGSDGKTIAAFPDVCFTPPENPATPPGVPVPYPLFGVSSDTEQGTGTVKISGKTVNIKNKSDLSKTTGDEAGCAAKKGIITSTNTGKEYFNSWSNDVKFDGEPVIRFTDLSTNNHASTAATAAVPWAHILTVNMGNVTCGTLLQKHNMRLHAHEDKRCPAGYESEHFVSNEYFQSDRAKNISYPKWRNYDQNTAPCVCIRSYKHKKGGGYQTGKGSKKGSPHNLKTNMMSDYNTRRINQGQPPKLRGGVNKAVEAVTVHHKETKNASPKTRENIQKCLKMIFMAYIQSVVVPAKTQEELNNMYTMR
;
A
#
# COMPACT_ATOMS: atom_id res chain seq x y z
N MET A 1 15.32 5.59 -2.81
CA MET A 1 13.85 5.77 -2.73
C MET A 1 13.49 6.32 -1.38
N GLY A 2 12.66 7.37 -1.38
CA GLY A 2 12.37 8.21 -0.23
C GLY A 2 11.50 7.53 0.83
N ASN A 3 10.54 6.67 0.47
CA ASN A 3 9.76 5.81 1.38
C ASN A 3 9.28 6.47 2.69
N VAL A 4 9.06 7.78 2.68
CA VAL A 4 8.62 8.58 3.82
C VAL A 4 7.33 9.26 3.40
N PHE A 5 6.31 9.18 4.27
CA PHE A 5 4.94 9.51 3.90
C PHE A 5 4.35 10.55 4.84
N ALA A 6 3.51 11.43 4.30
CA ALA A 6 2.69 12.38 5.02
C ALA A 6 1.23 12.18 4.63
N ASN A 7 0.37 11.91 5.61
CA ASN A 7 -1.04 11.55 5.41
C ASN A 7 -1.24 10.34 4.45
N GLY A 8 -0.32 9.38 4.47
CA GLY A 8 -0.35 8.20 3.59
C GLY A 8 0.11 8.47 2.16
N LEU A 9 0.59 9.67 1.84
CA LEU A 9 1.09 10.06 0.52
C LEU A 9 2.61 10.25 0.60
N GLU A 10 3.39 9.66 -0.31
CA GLU A 10 4.86 9.77 -0.27
C GLU A 10 5.28 11.23 -0.43
N ILE A 11 6.24 11.67 0.38
CA ILE A 11 6.77 13.04 0.36
C ILE A 11 7.74 13.18 -0.82
N SER A 12 7.55 14.22 -1.63
CA SER A 12 8.41 14.54 -2.77
C SER A 12 9.68 15.26 -2.34
N GLY A 13 10.79 14.93 -2.99
CA GLY A 13 12.08 15.57 -2.79
C GLY A 13 13.14 14.99 -3.72
N GLN A 14 14.34 15.55 -3.68
CA GLN A 14 15.44 15.15 -4.56
C GLN A 14 15.84 13.67 -4.45
N GLY A 15 15.56 13.03 -3.32
CA GLY A 15 15.81 11.59 -3.10
C GLY A 15 14.61 10.66 -3.41
N SER A 16 13.48 11.21 -3.86
CA SER A 16 12.26 10.46 -4.21
C SER A 16 12.21 10.11 -5.70
N ASP A 17 11.22 9.29 -6.11
CA ASP A 17 10.97 8.96 -7.53
C ASP A 17 9.72 9.71 -8.07
N GLY A 18 9.46 10.92 -7.56
CA GLY A 18 8.31 11.71 -7.96
C GLY A 18 8.40 12.26 -9.37
N LYS A 19 7.28 12.22 -10.09
CA LYS A 19 7.19 12.53 -11.52
C LYS A 19 5.92 13.26 -11.87
N THR A 20 6.03 14.30 -12.67
CA THR A 20 4.91 14.88 -13.41
C THR A 20 4.94 14.30 -14.80
N ILE A 21 3.86 13.61 -15.20
CA ILE A 21 3.85 12.78 -16.40
C ILE A 21 2.93 13.41 -17.43
N ALA A 22 3.51 13.87 -18.54
CA ALA A 22 2.80 14.40 -19.69
C ALA A 22 1.81 15.51 -19.33
N ALA A 23 2.24 16.51 -18.55
CA ALA A 23 1.45 17.72 -18.32
C ALA A 23 1.20 18.42 -19.66
N PHE A 24 -0.06 18.62 -20.01
CA PHE A 24 -0.47 19.03 -21.36
C PHE A 24 -1.74 19.89 -21.31
N PRO A 25 -1.90 20.89 -22.20
CA PRO A 25 -0.95 21.31 -23.25
C PRO A 25 0.06 22.36 -22.78
N ASP A 26 1.31 22.23 -23.23
CA ASP A 26 2.30 23.31 -23.24
C ASP A 26 2.46 23.85 -24.67
N VAL A 27 1.88 25.02 -24.97
CA VAL A 27 1.93 25.56 -26.34
C VAL A 27 3.22 26.35 -26.54
N CYS A 28 4.14 25.77 -27.30
CA CYS A 28 5.38 26.41 -27.73
C CYS A 28 5.40 26.65 -29.25
N PHE A 29 6.16 27.65 -29.69
CA PHE A 29 6.40 27.91 -31.10
C PHE A 29 7.54 27.05 -31.63
N THR A 30 7.26 26.28 -32.67
CA THR A 30 8.19 25.38 -33.35
C THR A 30 8.68 26.01 -34.66
N PRO A 31 9.98 25.94 -34.98
CA PRO A 31 10.49 26.46 -36.24
C PRO A 31 9.81 25.77 -37.44
N PRO A 32 9.29 26.52 -38.44
CA PRO A 32 8.75 25.92 -39.66
C PRO A 32 9.87 25.38 -40.54
N GLU A 33 9.60 24.34 -41.34
CA GLU A 33 10.61 23.74 -42.23
C GLU A 33 11.06 24.68 -43.37
N ASN A 34 10.14 25.46 -43.97
CA ASN A 34 10.42 26.65 -44.80
C ASN A 34 9.13 27.22 -45.42
N PRO A 35 9.04 28.55 -45.67
CA PRO A 35 9.97 29.60 -45.27
C PRO A 35 9.80 29.98 -43.79
N ALA A 36 10.85 30.53 -43.18
CA ALA A 36 10.82 31.01 -41.79
C ALA A 36 9.78 32.12 -41.60
N THR A 37 8.65 31.81 -40.97
CA THR A 37 7.65 32.78 -40.51
C THR A 37 7.94 33.13 -39.05
N PRO A 38 8.24 34.38 -38.68
CA PRO A 38 8.29 34.78 -37.28
C PRO A 38 6.85 34.89 -36.77
N PRO A 39 6.40 34.14 -35.73
CA PRO A 39 7.14 33.62 -34.57
C PRO A 39 7.41 32.09 -34.52
N GLY A 40 7.06 31.32 -35.55
CA GLY A 40 6.99 29.86 -35.56
C GLY A 40 5.54 29.34 -35.60
N VAL A 41 5.36 28.02 -35.61
CA VAL A 41 4.03 27.37 -35.56
C VAL A 41 3.71 27.01 -34.10
N PRO A 42 2.56 27.42 -33.53
CA PRO A 42 2.19 27.03 -32.18
C PRO A 42 1.81 25.54 -32.15
N VAL A 43 2.55 24.74 -31.39
CA VAL A 43 2.36 23.29 -31.23
C VAL A 43 2.24 22.96 -29.74
N PRO A 44 1.23 22.18 -29.33
CA PRO A 44 1.11 21.74 -27.95
C PRO A 44 2.05 20.54 -27.68
N TYR A 45 2.88 20.66 -26.65
CA TYR A 45 3.83 19.65 -26.20
C TYR A 45 3.42 19.07 -24.84
N PRO A 46 3.78 17.80 -24.57
CA PRO A 46 3.72 17.24 -23.21
C PRO A 46 4.96 17.67 -22.41
N LEU A 47 4.77 17.91 -21.12
CA LEU A 47 5.88 18.18 -20.20
C LEU A 47 6.06 17.06 -19.17
N PHE A 48 7.31 16.82 -18.81
CA PHE A 48 7.72 15.87 -17.80
C PHE A 48 8.61 16.57 -16.76
N GLY A 49 8.29 16.36 -15.50
CA GLY A 49 9.11 16.82 -14.37
C GLY A 49 9.54 15.65 -13.52
N VAL A 50 10.75 15.73 -12.95
CA VAL A 50 11.32 14.69 -12.10
C VAL A 50 11.82 15.28 -10.80
N SER A 51 11.44 14.67 -9.68
CA SER A 51 11.78 15.16 -8.34
C SER A 51 13.28 15.22 -8.07
N SER A 52 14.12 14.48 -8.82
CA SER A 52 15.58 14.60 -8.75
C SER A 52 16.10 16.00 -9.07
N ASP A 53 15.33 16.78 -9.84
CA ASP A 53 15.62 18.18 -10.19
C ASP A 53 15.13 19.18 -9.11
N THR A 54 14.72 18.70 -7.93
CA THR A 54 14.32 19.58 -6.82
C THR A 54 15.46 20.50 -6.42
N GLU A 55 15.18 21.80 -6.38
CA GLU A 55 16.00 22.83 -5.77
C GLU A 55 15.21 23.65 -4.74
N GLN A 56 15.91 24.47 -3.95
CA GLN A 56 15.31 25.36 -2.95
C GLN A 56 14.37 24.67 -1.93
N GLY A 57 14.55 23.35 -1.74
CA GLY A 57 13.86 22.57 -0.72
C GLY A 57 14.39 22.82 0.69
N THR A 58 14.10 21.88 1.59
CA THR A 58 14.52 21.95 3.00
C THR A 58 16.03 22.12 3.21
N GLY A 59 16.38 22.97 4.17
CA GLY A 59 17.73 23.13 4.69
C GLY A 59 18.05 22.09 5.76
N THR A 60 17.13 21.83 6.68
CA THR A 60 17.42 21.03 7.89
C THR A 60 16.98 19.57 7.77
N VAL A 61 15.77 19.31 7.27
CA VAL A 61 15.24 17.95 7.11
C VAL A 61 15.73 17.34 5.81
N LYS A 62 16.23 16.10 5.84
CA LYS A 62 16.67 15.39 4.64
C LYS A 62 15.98 14.03 4.55
N ILE A 63 15.53 13.66 3.35
CA ILE A 63 15.05 12.30 3.02
C ILE A 63 16.09 11.66 2.11
N SER A 64 16.57 10.47 2.45
CA SER A 64 17.69 9.80 1.76
C SER A 64 18.94 10.69 1.64
N GLY A 65 19.19 11.55 2.64
CA GLY A 65 20.31 12.50 2.63
C GLY A 65 20.16 13.68 1.65
N LYS A 66 18.98 13.86 1.05
CA LYS A 66 18.69 14.88 0.04
C LYS A 66 17.59 15.84 0.48
N THR A 67 17.52 17.00 -0.17
CA THR A 67 16.53 18.05 0.12
C THR A 67 15.10 17.61 -0.23
N VAL A 68 14.11 18.19 0.45
CA VAL A 68 12.69 17.85 0.34
C VAL A 68 11.89 19.03 -0.21
N ASN A 69 10.90 18.77 -1.06
CA ASN A 69 10.01 19.80 -1.60
C ASN A 69 9.08 20.35 -0.51
N ILE A 70 8.99 21.68 -0.43
CA ILE A 70 8.18 22.43 0.52
C ILE A 70 7.47 23.61 -0.15
N LYS A 71 6.25 23.88 0.31
CA LYS A 71 5.34 24.92 -0.20
C LYS A 71 6.06 26.25 -0.45
N ASN A 72 5.78 26.83 -1.62
CA ASN A 72 6.17 28.19 -2.04
C ASN A 72 7.67 28.50 -1.95
N LYS A 73 8.54 27.49 -1.81
CA LYS A 73 9.99 27.66 -1.75
C LYS A 73 10.71 26.76 -2.74
N SER A 74 10.35 25.47 -2.79
CA SER A 74 11.00 24.54 -3.71
C SER A 74 10.35 24.53 -5.09
N ASP A 75 11.16 24.23 -6.10
CA ASP A 75 10.74 23.97 -7.47
C ASP A 75 11.52 22.78 -8.04
N LEU A 76 11.06 22.24 -9.17
CA LEU A 76 11.90 21.41 -10.02
C LEU A 76 12.55 22.33 -11.04
N SER A 77 13.89 22.30 -11.10
CA SER A 77 14.69 23.29 -11.83
C SER A 77 14.41 23.34 -13.34
N LYS A 78 13.80 22.28 -13.89
CA LYS A 78 13.43 22.15 -15.29
C LYS A 78 12.31 21.12 -15.51
N THR A 79 11.65 21.24 -16.65
CA THR A 79 10.80 20.21 -17.27
C THR A 79 11.37 19.81 -18.63
N THR A 80 10.91 18.68 -19.19
CA THR A 80 11.33 18.20 -20.53
C THR A 80 10.13 17.84 -21.39
N GLY A 81 10.31 17.69 -22.71
CA GLY A 81 9.28 17.28 -23.66
C GLY A 81 8.83 18.37 -24.64
N ASP A 82 9.23 19.62 -24.41
CA ASP A 82 8.95 20.80 -25.24
C ASP A 82 10.21 21.36 -25.94
N GLU A 83 11.32 20.60 -25.98
CA GLU A 83 12.59 21.06 -26.54
C GLU A 83 12.48 21.44 -28.03
N ALA A 84 11.58 20.80 -28.78
CA ALA A 84 11.31 21.10 -30.18
C ALA A 84 10.60 22.46 -30.38
N GLY A 85 9.97 23.00 -29.33
CA GLY A 85 9.36 24.33 -29.29
C GLY A 85 10.40 25.45 -29.17
N CYS A 86 11.41 25.44 -30.03
CA CYS A 86 12.61 26.27 -29.91
C CYS A 86 12.66 27.48 -30.87
N ALA A 87 11.53 27.86 -31.48
CA ALA A 87 11.48 29.11 -32.25
C ALA A 87 11.73 30.31 -31.33
N ALA A 88 12.01 31.49 -31.91
CA ALA A 88 12.44 32.67 -31.15
C ALA A 88 11.53 32.99 -29.94
N LYS A 89 10.21 32.81 -30.09
CA LYS A 89 9.23 33.04 -29.00
C LYS A 89 9.14 31.89 -27.99
N LYS A 90 9.47 30.64 -28.33
CA LYS A 90 9.30 29.43 -27.48
C LYS A 90 7.89 29.32 -26.89
N GLY A 91 7.73 29.14 -25.58
CA GLY A 91 6.43 29.12 -24.90
C GLY A 91 5.62 30.39 -25.15
N ILE A 92 4.33 30.23 -25.48
CA ILE A 92 3.45 31.35 -25.86
C ILE A 92 3.34 32.39 -24.73
N ILE A 93 3.41 31.96 -23.47
CA ILE A 93 3.37 32.84 -22.29
C ILE A 93 4.78 33.20 -21.83
N THR A 94 5.59 32.20 -21.46
CA THR A 94 6.83 32.39 -20.70
C THR A 94 8.05 32.78 -21.54
N SER A 95 7.96 32.68 -22.86
CA SER A 95 9.11 32.82 -23.76
C SER A 95 10.26 31.83 -23.51
N THR A 96 9.94 30.71 -22.86
CA THR A 96 10.88 29.66 -22.46
C THR A 96 10.33 28.30 -22.89
N ASN A 97 11.23 27.35 -23.10
CA ASN A 97 10.95 25.92 -23.09
C ASN A 97 11.79 25.28 -21.98
N THR A 98 11.43 24.09 -21.51
CA THR A 98 12.13 23.39 -20.41
C THR A 98 12.15 24.16 -19.07
N GLY A 99 11.20 25.08 -18.87
CA GLY A 99 11.12 25.92 -17.69
C GLY A 99 10.85 25.14 -16.39
N LYS A 100 10.77 25.84 -15.26
CA LYS A 100 10.59 25.23 -13.95
C LYS A 100 9.19 24.64 -13.74
N GLU A 101 9.10 23.68 -12.83
CA GLU A 101 7.83 23.18 -12.28
C GLU A 101 7.62 23.70 -10.86
N TYR A 102 6.44 24.25 -10.57
CA TYR A 102 6.05 24.73 -9.24
C TYR A 102 4.82 24.00 -8.73
N PHE A 103 4.77 23.78 -7.41
CA PHE A 103 3.67 23.07 -6.74
C PHE A 103 2.59 24.03 -6.23
N ASN A 104 1.33 23.68 -6.51
CA ASN A 104 0.13 24.46 -6.19
C ASN A 104 -0.77 23.79 -5.13
N SER A 105 -0.40 22.61 -4.63
CA SER A 105 -0.98 22.03 -3.42
C SER A 105 0.09 21.31 -2.59
N TRP A 106 -0.25 20.98 -1.34
CA TRP A 106 0.68 20.46 -0.34
C TRP A 106 -0.07 19.78 0.82
N SER A 107 0.67 19.22 1.79
CA SER A 107 0.10 18.72 3.05
C SER A 107 -0.63 19.80 3.86
N ASN A 108 -1.74 19.43 4.50
CA ASN A 108 -2.48 20.38 5.35
C ASN A 108 -1.89 20.52 6.76
N ASP A 109 -1.11 19.54 7.21
CA ASP A 109 -0.69 19.41 8.63
C ASP A 109 0.77 18.96 8.82
N VAL A 110 1.40 18.31 7.84
CA VAL A 110 2.81 17.91 7.92
C VAL A 110 3.69 18.99 7.32
N LYS A 111 4.65 19.47 8.12
CA LYS A 111 5.55 20.56 7.74
C LYS A 111 7.01 20.21 8.02
N PHE A 112 7.90 20.56 7.10
CA PHE A 112 9.35 20.56 7.30
C PHE A 112 9.87 21.98 7.14
N ASP A 113 10.83 22.37 7.98
CA ASP A 113 11.36 23.74 8.04
C ASP A 113 10.26 24.81 8.16
N GLY A 114 9.18 24.48 8.89
CA GLY A 114 8.02 25.34 9.09
C GLY A 114 7.02 25.40 7.93
N GLU A 115 7.31 24.77 6.79
CA GLU A 115 6.48 24.81 5.59
C GLU A 115 5.84 23.46 5.26
N PRO A 116 4.60 23.44 4.74
CA PRO A 116 3.96 22.23 4.24
C PRO A 116 4.80 21.45 3.22
N VAL A 117 4.85 20.13 3.39
CA VAL A 117 5.56 19.24 2.45
C VAL A 117 4.72 18.95 1.21
N ILE A 118 5.38 18.78 0.06
CA ILE A 118 4.76 18.32 -1.19
C ILE A 118 4.72 16.79 -1.22
N ARG A 119 3.65 16.18 -1.74
CA ARG A 119 3.42 14.74 -1.65
C ARG A 119 2.80 14.17 -2.93
N PHE A 120 2.60 12.85 -2.95
CA PHE A 120 1.82 12.18 -3.99
C PHE A 120 0.48 12.88 -4.22
N THR A 121 0.12 13.10 -5.49
CA THR A 121 -1.11 13.77 -5.97
C THR A 121 -1.21 15.26 -5.70
N ASP A 122 -0.18 15.88 -5.10
CA ASP A 122 -0.13 17.33 -5.05
C ASP A 122 0.02 17.90 -6.47
N LEU A 123 -0.66 19.00 -6.73
CA LEU A 123 -0.77 19.59 -8.06
C LEU A 123 0.43 20.48 -8.36
N SER A 124 0.82 20.57 -9.63
CA SER A 124 1.87 21.44 -10.12
C SER A 124 1.53 22.11 -11.46
N THR A 125 2.19 23.22 -11.75
CA THR A 125 2.18 23.90 -13.05
C THR A 125 3.59 23.97 -13.61
N ASN A 126 3.70 24.00 -14.94
CA ASN A 126 4.91 23.59 -15.64
C ASN A 126 5.38 24.64 -16.66
N ASN A 127 6.66 24.56 -17.05
CA ASN A 127 7.32 25.48 -17.98
C ASN A 127 7.25 26.95 -17.54
N HIS A 128 7.60 27.20 -16.28
CA HIS A 128 7.69 28.55 -15.73
C HIS A 128 9.03 29.21 -16.07
N ALA A 129 8.97 30.46 -16.52
CA ALA A 129 10.06 31.44 -16.46
C ALA A 129 9.58 32.82 -15.96
N SER A 130 8.33 32.87 -15.49
CA SER A 130 7.64 34.03 -14.93
C SER A 130 6.62 33.53 -13.91
N THR A 131 5.89 34.45 -13.24
CA THR A 131 4.78 34.07 -12.34
C THR A 131 3.71 33.26 -13.07
N ALA A 132 3.45 33.56 -14.35
CA ALA A 132 2.59 32.75 -15.19
C ALA A 132 3.39 31.61 -15.84
N ALA A 133 2.78 30.44 -15.94
CA ALA A 133 3.30 29.27 -16.66
C ALA A 133 2.73 29.20 -18.07
N THR A 134 3.45 28.57 -19.00
CA THR A 134 2.89 28.21 -20.32
C THR A 134 1.94 27.01 -20.16
N ALA A 135 2.35 25.97 -19.44
CA ALA A 135 1.50 24.86 -19.03
C ALA A 135 0.87 25.13 -17.65
N ALA A 136 -0.07 26.07 -17.62
CA ALA A 136 -0.72 26.56 -16.40
C ALA A 136 -1.86 25.66 -15.88
N VAL A 137 -2.27 24.64 -16.63
CA VAL A 137 -3.27 23.66 -16.16
C VAL A 137 -2.63 22.81 -15.06
N PRO A 138 -3.17 22.82 -13.82
CA PRO A 138 -2.59 22.04 -12.74
C PRO A 138 -2.58 20.55 -13.07
N TRP A 139 -1.44 19.90 -12.88
CA TRP A 139 -1.25 18.47 -13.14
C TRP A 139 -0.81 17.73 -11.89
N ALA A 140 -1.14 16.45 -11.77
CA ALA A 140 -0.81 15.68 -10.59
C ALA A 140 0.68 15.26 -10.60
N HIS A 141 1.36 15.54 -9.49
CA HIS A 141 2.69 15.02 -9.22
C HIS A 141 2.59 13.60 -8.63
N ILE A 142 3.13 12.62 -9.35
CA ILE A 142 2.94 11.19 -9.10
C ILE A 142 4.12 10.62 -8.29
N LEU A 143 3.81 9.95 -7.19
CA LEU A 143 4.68 9.19 -6.31
C LEU A 143 3.92 7.93 -5.85
N THR A 144 4.40 7.28 -4.80
CA THR A 144 3.73 6.14 -4.18
C THR A 144 2.70 6.59 -3.15
N VAL A 145 1.62 5.82 -3.03
CA VAL A 145 0.71 5.89 -1.87
C VAL A 145 1.07 4.80 -0.87
N ASN A 146 1.15 5.16 0.42
CA ASN A 146 1.09 4.19 1.50
C ASN A 146 -0.33 4.14 2.05
N MET A 147 -1.09 3.13 1.62
CA MET A 147 -2.46 2.89 2.11
C MET A 147 -2.53 2.40 3.57
N GLY A 148 -1.46 2.53 4.35
CA GLY A 148 -1.38 2.05 5.73
C GLY A 148 -0.59 2.97 6.64
N ASN A 149 -1.25 3.95 7.26
CA ASN A 149 -0.73 4.65 8.46
C ASN A 149 -0.72 3.74 9.72
N VAL A 150 -0.59 2.43 9.55
CA VAL A 150 -0.05 1.55 10.57
C VAL A 150 0.88 0.58 9.90
N THR A 151 2.17 0.61 10.25
CA THR A 151 3.04 -0.52 9.94
C THR A 151 2.41 -1.73 10.62
N CYS A 152 2.07 -2.76 9.84
CA CYS A 152 1.31 -3.88 10.37
C CYS A 152 1.97 -4.53 11.59
N GLY A 153 3.30 -4.51 11.67
CA GLY A 153 4.05 -4.86 12.87
C GLY A 153 3.61 -4.08 14.11
N THR A 154 3.61 -2.74 14.05
CA THR A 154 3.21 -1.87 15.18
C THR A 154 1.75 -2.06 15.56
N LEU A 155 0.84 -2.19 14.57
CA LEU A 155 -0.58 -2.40 14.86
C LEU A 155 -0.80 -3.71 15.61
N LEU A 156 -0.21 -4.78 15.08
CA LEU A 156 -0.38 -6.12 15.62
C LEU A 156 0.27 -6.21 17.00
N GLN A 157 1.46 -5.62 17.20
CA GLN A 157 2.11 -5.55 18.50
C GLN A 157 1.28 -4.79 19.54
N LYS A 158 0.72 -3.61 19.18
CA LYS A 158 -0.13 -2.82 20.08
C LYS A 158 -1.36 -3.59 20.56
N HIS A 159 -1.90 -4.47 19.72
CA HIS A 159 -3.03 -5.34 20.07
C HIS A 159 -2.61 -6.75 20.51
N ASN A 160 -1.33 -6.95 20.82
CA ASN A 160 -0.75 -8.22 21.26
C ASN A 160 -1.15 -9.40 20.34
N MET A 161 -1.29 -9.11 19.05
CA MET A 161 -1.49 -10.06 17.96
C MET A 161 -0.12 -10.61 17.59
N ARG A 162 0.31 -11.65 18.30
CA ARG A 162 1.65 -12.25 18.13
C ARG A 162 1.71 -13.06 16.83
N LEU A 163 2.15 -12.42 15.75
CA LEU A 163 2.40 -13.05 14.47
C LEU A 163 3.72 -13.86 14.51
N HIS A 164 3.71 -15.07 13.97
CA HIS A 164 4.88 -15.96 13.88
C HIS A 164 4.66 -17.03 12.80
N ALA A 165 5.72 -17.71 12.36
CA ALA A 165 5.59 -18.97 11.63
C ALA A 165 5.03 -20.04 12.56
N HIS A 166 4.26 -21.00 12.06
CA HIS A 166 3.65 -22.02 12.92
C HIS A 166 4.66 -22.83 13.73
N GLU A 167 5.79 -23.17 13.13
CA GLU A 167 6.86 -23.97 13.75
C GLU A 167 7.52 -23.30 14.95
N ASP A 168 7.55 -21.97 14.99
CA ASP A 168 8.14 -21.22 16.09
C ASP A 168 7.37 -21.41 17.42
N LYS A 169 6.07 -21.73 17.36
CA LYS A 169 5.17 -22.01 18.50
C LYS A 169 5.31 -21.09 19.74
N ARG A 170 5.68 -19.81 19.58
CA ARG A 170 5.99 -18.87 20.68
C ARG A 170 4.75 -18.25 21.34
N CYS A 171 3.77 -19.08 21.72
CA CYS A 171 2.53 -18.62 22.33
C CYS A 171 2.55 -18.71 23.87
N PRO A 172 1.95 -17.73 24.58
CA PRO A 172 1.80 -17.78 26.04
C PRO A 172 1.01 -19.00 26.50
N ALA A 173 1.14 -19.35 27.79
CA ALA A 173 0.31 -20.37 28.41
C ALA A 173 -1.20 -20.10 28.16
N GLY A 174 -1.94 -21.15 27.79
CA GLY A 174 -3.35 -21.05 27.45
C GLY A 174 -3.68 -20.52 26.05
N TYR A 175 -2.67 -20.16 25.27
CA TYR A 175 -2.78 -19.78 23.87
C TYR A 175 -2.19 -20.88 22.99
N GLU A 176 -2.65 -20.96 21.75
CA GLU A 176 -2.08 -21.82 20.71
C GLU A 176 -1.68 -21.01 19.48
N SER A 177 -0.71 -21.55 18.74
CA SER A 177 -0.36 -21.05 17.41
C SER A 177 -1.48 -21.44 16.44
N GLU A 178 -2.22 -20.45 15.97
CA GLU A 178 -3.39 -20.64 15.12
C GLU A 178 -3.14 -20.16 13.70
N HIS A 179 -3.31 -21.07 12.74
CA HIS A 179 -3.52 -20.73 11.35
C HIS A 179 -4.83 -19.96 11.22
N PHE A 180 -4.74 -18.63 11.11
CA PHE A 180 -5.96 -17.82 11.09
C PHE A 180 -6.79 -18.08 9.83
N VAL A 181 -6.15 -18.37 8.70
CA VAL A 181 -6.78 -18.98 7.52
C VAL A 181 -6.65 -20.50 7.63
N SER A 182 -7.76 -21.22 7.53
CA SER A 182 -7.78 -22.67 7.75
C SER A 182 -6.93 -23.44 6.73
N ASN A 183 -6.12 -24.40 7.21
CA ASN A 183 -5.30 -25.27 6.36
C ASN A 183 -6.13 -26.16 5.43
N GLU A 184 -7.40 -26.42 5.77
CA GLU A 184 -8.35 -27.18 4.93
C GLU A 184 -8.53 -26.58 3.52
N TYR A 185 -8.17 -25.31 3.33
CA TYR A 185 -8.19 -24.67 2.03
C TYR A 185 -7.04 -25.08 1.10
N PHE A 186 -5.95 -25.56 1.70
CA PHE A 186 -4.67 -25.80 1.05
C PHE A 186 -4.18 -27.24 1.15
N GLN A 187 -4.65 -28.00 2.14
CA GLN A 187 -4.13 -29.32 2.47
C GLN A 187 -5.19 -30.43 2.44
N SER A 188 -4.83 -31.56 1.83
CA SER A 188 -5.60 -32.81 1.85
C SER A 188 -5.28 -33.65 3.09
N ASP A 189 -4.05 -33.58 3.60
CA ASP A 189 -3.63 -34.24 4.84
C ASP A 189 -2.75 -33.29 5.66
N ARG A 190 -3.36 -32.71 6.69
CA ARG A 190 -2.69 -31.80 7.63
C ARG A 190 -1.61 -32.52 8.45
N ALA A 191 -1.82 -33.78 8.84
CA ALA A 191 -0.89 -34.48 9.72
C ALA A 191 0.43 -34.78 9.01
N LYS A 192 0.37 -35.06 7.71
CA LYS A 192 1.55 -35.30 6.85
C LYS A 192 2.04 -34.05 6.11
N ASN A 193 1.42 -32.89 6.32
CA ASN A 193 1.71 -31.65 5.62
C ASN A 193 1.58 -31.76 4.08
N ILE A 194 0.58 -32.52 3.60
CA ILE A 194 0.35 -32.75 2.17
C ILE A 194 -0.66 -31.72 1.65
N SER A 195 -0.18 -30.88 0.73
CA SER A 195 -0.97 -29.83 0.08
C SER A 195 -1.61 -30.30 -1.23
N TYR A 196 -2.75 -29.73 -1.60
CA TYR A 196 -3.38 -30.01 -2.90
C TYR A 196 -2.46 -29.60 -4.05
N PRO A 197 -2.56 -30.21 -5.25
CA PRO A 197 -1.64 -29.94 -6.36
C PRO A 197 -1.47 -28.45 -6.73
N LYS A 198 -2.56 -27.67 -6.65
CA LYS A 198 -2.53 -26.22 -6.93
C LYS A 198 -1.87 -25.38 -5.83
N TRP A 199 -1.70 -25.96 -4.64
CA TRP A 199 -1.09 -25.35 -3.46
C TRP A 199 0.16 -26.14 -3.03
N ARG A 200 0.82 -26.85 -3.96
CA ARG A 200 1.87 -27.85 -3.65
C ARG A 200 3.03 -27.34 -2.78
N ASN A 201 3.33 -26.04 -2.82
CA ASN A 201 4.39 -25.45 -1.99
C ASN A 201 3.86 -24.77 -0.71
N TYR A 202 2.55 -24.81 -0.45
CA TYR A 202 2.01 -24.39 0.84
C TYR A 202 2.52 -25.34 1.92
N ASP A 203 3.05 -24.76 3.00
CA ASP A 203 3.59 -25.49 4.15
C ASP A 203 2.99 -24.91 5.43
N GLN A 204 2.28 -25.73 6.19
CA GLN A 204 1.68 -25.27 7.43
C GLN A 204 2.70 -24.82 8.47
N ASN A 205 3.95 -25.28 8.42
CA ASN A 205 4.99 -24.92 9.37
C ASN A 205 5.46 -23.47 9.19
N THR A 206 5.56 -23.02 7.95
CA THR A 206 5.98 -21.66 7.59
C THR A 206 4.80 -20.70 7.41
N ALA A 207 3.58 -21.21 7.24
CA ALA A 207 2.38 -20.40 7.11
C ALA A 207 2.18 -19.49 8.35
N PRO A 208 1.80 -18.22 8.12
CA PRO A 208 1.69 -17.24 9.19
C PRO A 208 0.55 -17.60 10.16
N CYS A 209 0.88 -17.58 11.45
CA CYS A 209 -0.03 -17.87 12.55
C CYS A 209 -0.14 -16.68 13.50
N VAL A 210 -1.22 -16.65 14.28
CA VAL A 210 -1.38 -15.73 15.41
C VAL A 210 -1.61 -16.52 16.69
N CYS A 211 -1.08 -16.04 17.81
CA CYS A 211 -1.43 -16.65 19.09
C CYS A 211 -2.87 -16.33 19.45
N ILE A 212 -3.72 -17.34 19.59
CA ILE A 212 -5.11 -17.18 20.01
C ILE A 212 -5.36 -17.92 21.32
N ARG A 213 -6.21 -17.36 22.18
CA ARG A 213 -6.56 -18.02 23.43
C ARG A 213 -7.42 -19.25 23.12
N SER A 214 -6.94 -20.42 23.54
CA SER A 214 -7.60 -21.70 23.26
C SER A 214 -8.22 -22.34 24.49
N TYR A 215 -7.66 -22.09 25.68
CA TYR A 215 -8.09 -22.77 26.89
C TYR A 215 -8.79 -21.82 27.87
N LYS A 216 -9.82 -22.35 28.55
CA LYS A 216 -10.48 -21.64 29.66
C LYS A 216 -9.59 -21.63 30.90
N HIS A 217 -9.73 -20.59 31.72
CA HIS A 217 -9.10 -20.58 33.03
C HIS A 217 -9.84 -21.52 33.99
N LYS A 218 -9.08 -22.18 34.86
CA LYS A 218 -9.63 -22.91 36.02
C LYS A 218 -9.90 -21.93 37.16
N LYS A 219 -10.89 -22.25 38.01
CA LYS A 219 -11.05 -21.59 39.31
C LYS A 219 -9.84 -21.97 40.17
N GLY A 220 -9.11 -20.97 40.67
CA GLY A 220 -7.85 -21.19 41.42
C GLY A 220 -6.56 -21.12 40.59
N GLY A 221 -6.62 -20.78 39.30
CA GLY A 221 -5.44 -20.58 38.46
C GLY A 221 -5.15 -21.72 37.48
N GLY A 222 -4.40 -21.42 36.42
CA GLY A 222 -4.11 -22.37 35.33
C GLY A 222 -5.23 -22.50 34.28
N TYR A 223 -5.13 -23.54 33.45
CA TYR A 223 -5.99 -23.74 32.27
C TYR A 223 -6.69 -25.11 32.28
N GLN A 224 -7.93 -25.15 31.79
CA GLN A 224 -8.72 -26.38 31.63
C GLN A 224 -8.08 -27.30 30.59
N THR A 225 -8.08 -28.60 30.85
CA THR A 225 -7.57 -29.66 29.97
C THR A 225 -8.67 -30.71 29.73
N GLY A 226 -8.53 -31.53 28.69
CA GLY A 226 -9.50 -32.58 28.34
C GLY A 226 -10.63 -32.13 27.40
N LYS A 227 -11.61 -33.02 27.18
CA LYS A 227 -12.70 -32.83 26.22
C LYS A 227 -13.54 -31.60 26.60
N GLY A 228 -13.73 -30.69 25.64
CA GLY A 228 -14.51 -29.46 25.85
C GLY A 228 -13.76 -28.30 26.51
N SER A 229 -12.49 -28.47 26.90
CA SER A 229 -11.64 -27.42 27.49
C SER A 229 -11.51 -26.15 26.62
N LYS A 230 -11.70 -26.29 25.31
CA LYS A 230 -11.68 -25.20 24.34
C LYS A 230 -13.05 -24.62 23.99
N LYS A 231 -14.17 -25.22 24.44
CA LYS A 231 -15.52 -24.83 24.01
C LYS A 231 -15.82 -23.36 24.38
N GLY A 232 -16.13 -22.51 23.41
CA GLY A 232 -16.37 -21.07 23.64
C GLY A 232 -15.10 -20.24 23.91
N SER A 233 -13.91 -20.81 23.74
CA SER A 233 -12.68 -20.03 23.64
C SER A 233 -12.62 -19.24 22.32
N PRO A 234 -11.82 -18.16 22.24
CA PRO A 234 -11.55 -17.49 20.97
C PRO A 234 -11.17 -18.42 19.82
N HIS A 235 -10.33 -19.43 20.07
CA HIS A 235 -10.01 -20.48 19.09
C HIS A 235 -11.27 -21.19 18.59
N ASN A 236 -12.07 -21.75 19.51
CA ASN A 236 -13.27 -22.51 19.13
C ASN A 236 -14.31 -21.65 18.41
N LEU A 237 -14.52 -20.41 18.84
CA LEU A 237 -15.45 -19.50 18.19
C LEU A 237 -15.02 -19.17 16.75
N LYS A 238 -13.71 -18.91 16.55
CA LYS A 238 -13.14 -18.73 15.21
C LYS A 238 -13.33 -19.97 14.34
N THR A 239 -13.07 -21.17 14.87
CA THR A 239 -13.29 -22.44 14.15
C THR A 239 -14.75 -22.61 13.75
N ASN A 240 -15.69 -22.37 14.67
CA ASN A 240 -17.12 -22.50 14.39
C ASN A 240 -17.56 -21.50 13.31
N MET A 241 -17.13 -20.25 13.39
CA MET A 241 -17.45 -19.21 12.41
C MET A 241 -16.93 -19.53 11.01
N MET A 242 -15.74 -20.13 10.90
CA MET A 242 -15.20 -20.60 9.63
C MET A 242 -15.94 -21.83 9.10
N SER A 243 -16.26 -22.79 9.97
CA SER A 243 -17.06 -23.97 9.61
C SER A 243 -18.43 -23.55 9.06
N ASP A 244 -19.14 -22.68 9.76
CA ASP A 244 -20.46 -22.18 9.34
C ASP A 244 -20.41 -21.45 8.01
N TYR A 245 -19.36 -20.65 7.78
CA TYR A 245 -19.14 -19.99 6.50
C TYR A 245 -18.94 -21.01 5.38
N ASN A 246 -18.05 -21.98 5.58
CA ASN A 246 -17.77 -23.02 4.58
C ASN A 246 -19.01 -23.85 4.26
N THR A 247 -19.72 -24.32 5.28
CA THR A 247 -20.96 -25.11 5.10
C THR A 247 -22.02 -24.32 4.33
N ARG A 248 -22.24 -23.04 4.67
CA ARG A 248 -23.19 -22.20 3.94
C ARG A 248 -22.82 -22.03 2.47
N ARG A 249 -21.53 -21.80 2.18
CA ARG A 249 -21.02 -21.65 0.82
C ARG A 249 -21.18 -22.92 -0.01
N ILE A 250 -20.88 -24.08 0.58
CA ILE A 250 -21.06 -25.38 -0.07
C ILE A 250 -22.55 -25.66 -0.34
N ASN A 251 -23.42 -25.43 0.65
CA ASN A 251 -24.87 -25.64 0.49
C ASN A 251 -25.51 -24.72 -0.57
N GLN A 252 -24.86 -23.59 -0.88
CA GLN A 252 -25.26 -22.67 -1.96
C GLN A 252 -24.67 -23.05 -3.33
N GLY A 253 -23.92 -24.15 -3.44
CA GLY A 253 -23.21 -24.52 -4.67
C GLY A 253 -22.06 -23.57 -5.02
N GLN A 254 -21.57 -22.79 -4.05
CA GLN A 254 -20.52 -21.79 -4.28
C GLN A 254 -19.34 -22.01 -3.33
N PRO A 255 -18.51 -23.05 -3.58
CA PRO A 255 -17.38 -23.38 -2.71
C PRO A 255 -16.49 -22.15 -2.45
N PRO A 256 -15.90 -22.03 -1.25
CA PRO A 256 -15.15 -20.84 -0.88
C PRO A 256 -13.99 -20.58 -1.84
N LYS A 257 -13.90 -19.33 -2.30
CA LYS A 257 -12.72 -18.80 -2.99
C LYS A 257 -11.74 -18.25 -1.98
N LEU A 258 -10.46 -18.17 -2.34
CA LEU A 258 -9.39 -17.66 -1.47
C LEU A 258 -9.76 -16.32 -0.85
N ARG A 259 -10.23 -15.35 -1.64
CA ARG A 259 -10.62 -14.03 -1.15
C ARG A 259 -11.66 -14.10 -0.03
N GLY A 260 -12.70 -14.91 -0.23
CA GLY A 260 -13.79 -15.06 0.72
C GLY A 260 -13.32 -15.77 2.00
N GLY A 261 -12.56 -16.85 1.85
CA GLY A 261 -11.98 -17.60 2.97
C GLY A 261 -11.03 -16.74 3.82
N VAL A 262 -10.13 -16.00 3.18
CA VAL A 262 -9.20 -15.09 3.88
C VAL A 262 -9.94 -13.96 4.57
N ASN A 263 -10.91 -13.32 3.90
CA ASN A 263 -11.71 -12.26 4.50
C ASN A 263 -12.47 -12.76 5.75
N LYS A 264 -13.11 -13.93 5.66
CA LYS A 264 -13.84 -14.50 6.80
C LYS A 264 -12.90 -14.92 7.93
N ALA A 265 -11.73 -15.45 7.59
CA ALA A 265 -10.71 -15.85 8.55
C ALA A 265 -10.21 -14.67 9.40
N VAL A 266 -9.83 -13.55 8.75
CA VAL A 266 -9.36 -12.37 9.47
C VAL A 266 -10.48 -11.70 10.28
N GLU A 267 -11.71 -11.73 9.77
CA GLU A 267 -12.90 -11.30 10.52
C GLU A 267 -13.08 -12.16 11.78
N ALA A 268 -13.11 -13.49 11.65
CA ALA A 268 -13.30 -14.43 12.74
C ALA A 268 -12.24 -14.28 13.84
N VAL A 269 -10.97 -14.08 13.46
CA VAL A 269 -9.92 -13.77 14.43
C VAL A 269 -10.19 -12.45 15.12
N THR A 270 -10.44 -11.37 14.39
CA THR A 270 -10.55 -10.04 15.01
C THR A 270 -11.78 -9.86 15.89
N VAL A 271 -12.89 -10.55 15.63
CA VAL A 271 -14.10 -10.48 16.47
C VAL A 271 -14.03 -11.37 17.71
N HIS A 272 -13.19 -12.41 17.71
CA HIS A 272 -13.10 -13.35 18.84
C HIS A 272 -11.80 -13.24 19.64
N HIS A 273 -10.72 -12.73 19.05
CA HIS A 273 -9.45 -12.57 19.74
C HIS A 273 -9.59 -11.61 20.92
N LYS A 274 -9.03 -12.01 22.06
CA LYS A 274 -9.25 -11.38 23.37
C LYS A 274 -8.96 -9.88 23.35
N GLU A 275 -7.89 -9.49 22.67
CA GLU A 275 -7.36 -8.11 22.66
C GLU A 275 -7.99 -7.23 21.56
N THR A 276 -8.76 -7.82 20.63
CA THR A 276 -9.36 -7.09 19.50
C THR A 276 -10.87 -7.11 19.49
N LYS A 277 -11.53 -8.04 20.19
CA LYS A 277 -12.99 -8.17 20.24
C LYS A 277 -13.71 -6.89 20.70
N ASN A 278 -13.06 -6.12 21.57
CA ASN A 278 -13.58 -4.87 22.13
C ASN A 278 -12.96 -3.62 21.46
N ALA A 279 -12.11 -3.80 20.45
CA ALA A 279 -11.50 -2.69 19.74
C ALA A 279 -12.50 -1.99 18.82
N SER A 280 -12.24 -0.71 18.50
CA SER A 280 -13.10 0.06 17.62
C SER A 280 -13.29 -0.65 16.26
N PRO A 281 -14.43 -0.44 15.56
CA PRO A 281 -14.62 -0.99 14.21
C PRO A 281 -13.46 -0.66 13.27
N LYS A 282 -12.95 0.57 13.32
CA LYS A 282 -11.82 1.02 12.49
C LYS A 282 -10.53 0.28 12.81
N THR A 283 -10.26 0.07 14.10
CA THR A 283 -9.10 -0.70 14.55
C THR A 283 -9.17 -2.14 14.07
N ARG A 284 -10.34 -2.79 14.19
CA ARG A 284 -10.54 -4.17 13.68
C ARG A 284 -10.35 -4.23 12.17
N GLU A 285 -10.89 -3.28 11.42
CA GLU A 285 -10.70 -3.18 9.97
C GLU A 285 -9.21 -3.08 9.59
N ASN A 286 -8.45 -2.24 10.29
CA ASN A 286 -7.01 -2.10 10.03
C ASN A 286 -6.23 -3.38 10.37
N ILE A 287 -6.57 -4.07 11.46
CA ILE A 287 -5.96 -5.35 11.83
C ILE A 287 -6.28 -6.42 10.77
N GLN A 288 -7.53 -6.48 10.31
CA GLN A 288 -7.96 -7.39 9.24
C GLN A 288 -7.16 -7.14 7.96
N LYS A 289 -6.99 -5.88 7.55
CA LYS A 289 -6.16 -5.50 6.39
C LYS A 289 -4.73 -6.01 6.55
N CYS A 290 -4.13 -5.81 7.73
CA CYS A 290 -2.77 -6.27 8.01
C CYS A 290 -2.62 -7.78 7.93
N LEU A 291 -3.47 -8.54 8.63
CA LEU A 291 -3.43 -10.01 8.59
C LEU A 291 -3.66 -10.55 7.18
N LYS A 292 -4.58 -9.91 6.43
CA LYS A 292 -4.83 -10.26 5.03
C LYS A 292 -3.61 -10.00 4.15
N MET A 293 -2.97 -8.84 4.27
CA MET A 293 -1.76 -8.51 3.50
C MET A 293 -0.63 -9.51 3.78
N ILE A 294 -0.37 -9.80 5.05
CA ILE A 294 0.64 -10.78 5.47
C ILE A 294 0.35 -12.16 4.87
N PHE A 295 -0.90 -12.62 4.96
CA PHE A 295 -1.27 -13.92 4.43
C PHE A 295 -1.19 -13.98 2.91
N MET A 296 -1.67 -12.95 2.22
CA MET A 296 -1.60 -12.91 0.75
C MET A 296 -0.16 -12.81 0.25
N ALA A 297 0.72 -12.10 0.95
CA ALA A 297 2.16 -12.08 0.65
C ALA A 297 2.78 -13.49 0.79
N TYR A 298 2.43 -14.22 1.85
CA TYR A 298 2.84 -15.62 2.00
C TYR A 298 2.32 -16.49 0.84
N ILE A 299 1.03 -16.40 0.51
CA ILE A 299 0.44 -17.15 -0.61
C ILE A 299 1.15 -16.85 -1.93
N GLN A 300 1.44 -15.57 -2.21
CA GLN A 300 2.18 -15.17 -3.40
C GLN A 300 3.57 -15.84 -3.47
N SER A 301 4.23 -16.02 -2.32
CA SER A 301 5.55 -16.66 -2.25
C SER A 301 5.53 -18.18 -2.50
N VAL A 302 4.38 -18.84 -2.31
CA VAL A 302 4.26 -20.31 -2.45
C VAL A 302 3.47 -20.75 -3.68
N VAL A 303 2.75 -19.86 -4.36
CA VAL A 303 2.01 -20.18 -5.58
C VAL A 303 2.90 -20.06 -6.82
N VAL A 304 3.03 -21.15 -7.59
CA VAL A 304 3.88 -21.22 -8.79
C VAL A 304 3.08 -21.78 -9.98
N PRO A 305 3.04 -21.08 -11.14
CA PRO A 305 3.68 -19.78 -11.40
C PRO A 305 3.03 -18.65 -10.58
N ALA A 306 3.77 -17.55 -10.40
CA ALA A 306 3.27 -16.36 -9.74
C ALA A 306 1.98 -15.89 -10.43
N LYS A 307 1.00 -15.47 -9.62
CA LYS A 307 -0.31 -15.01 -10.09
C LYS A 307 -0.53 -13.56 -9.73
N THR A 308 -1.34 -12.86 -10.50
CA THR A 308 -1.87 -11.56 -10.12
C THR A 308 -2.77 -11.69 -8.89
N GLN A 309 -2.95 -10.58 -8.16
CA GLN A 309 -3.84 -10.56 -7.00
C GLN A 309 -5.29 -10.93 -7.37
N GLU A 310 -5.75 -10.56 -8.57
CA GLU A 310 -7.08 -10.91 -9.07
C GLU A 310 -7.23 -12.41 -9.34
N GLU A 311 -6.24 -13.03 -9.98
CA GLU A 311 -6.22 -14.48 -10.18
C GLU A 311 -6.21 -15.22 -8.84
N LEU A 312 -5.34 -14.83 -7.90
CA LEU A 312 -5.29 -15.42 -6.55
C LEU A 312 -6.64 -15.30 -5.85
N ASN A 313 -7.27 -14.12 -5.89
CA ASN A 313 -8.57 -13.87 -5.27
C ASN A 313 -9.66 -14.80 -5.79
N ASN A 314 -9.56 -15.20 -7.06
CA ASN A 314 -10.52 -16.06 -7.75
C ASN A 314 -10.21 -17.55 -7.65
N MET A 315 -9.05 -17.94 -7.14
CA MET A 315 -8.71 -19.35 -6.94
C MET A 315 -9.63 -20.01 -5.91
N TYR A 316 -10.17 -21.18 -6.27
CA TYR A 316 -10.90 -22.03 -5.35
C TYR A 316 -9.97 -22.67 -4.32
N THR A 317 -10.39 -22.61 -3.06
CA THR A 317 -9.87 -23.48 -2.01
C THR A 317 -10.37 -24.90 -2.30
N MET A 318 -9.53 -25.93 -2.19
CA MET A 318 -9.83 -27.28 -2.73
C MET A 318 -10.69 -28.14 -1.79
N ARG A 319 -11.68 -27.51 -1.15
CA ARG A 319 -12.74 -28.24 -0.46
C ARG A 319 -13.96 -28.36 -1.36
#